data_AF-A0A7C7ZP51-F1
#
_entry.id   AF-A0A7C7ZP51-F1
#
_cell.length_a   1.000
_cell.length_b   1.000
_cell.length_c   1.000
_cell.angle_alpha   90.00
_cell.angle_beta   90.00
_cell.angle_gamma   90.00
#
_symmetry.space_group_name_H-M   'P 1'
#
loop_
_entity.id
_entity.type
_entity.pdbx_description
1 polymer ?
#
loop_
_entity_poly.entity_id
_entity_poly.type
_entity_poly.pdbx_seq_one_letter_code
_entity_poly.pdbx_strand_id
1 'polypeptide(L)' 'MARTRQFDKNEAVNKALAVFRSQGYKATSLADLIKAMGLSRSSLYETFGSKHDLFLTTLASFDKTLAF' A
#
# COMPACT_ATOMS: atom_id res chain seq x y z
N MET A 1 7.62 -11.06 -24.07
CA MET A 1 8.36 -10.83 -22.81
C MET A 1 7.63 -9.73 -22.05
N ALA A 2 7.01 -10.08 -20.92
CA ALA A 2 6.11 -9.21 -20.19
C ALA A 2 6.84 -7.94 -19.75
N ARG A 3 6.36 -6.78 -20.21
CA ARG A 3 6.79 -5.48 -19.72
C ARG A 3 6.28 -5.38 -18.28
N THR A 4 7.09 -5.84 -17.33
CA THR A 4 6.81 -5.70 -15.90
C THR A 4 6.59 -4.22 -15.68
N ARG A 5 5.33 -3.80 -15.56
CA ARG A 5 5.00 -2.43 -15.16
C ARG A 5 5.62 -2.29 -13.77
N GLN A 6 6.79 -1.66 -13.69
CA GLN A 6 7.34 -1.20 -12.43
C GLN A 6 6.26 -0.29 -11.85
N PHE A 7 5.61 -0.76 -10.79
CA PHE A 7 4.66 0.07 -10.06
C PHE A 7 5.46 1.02 -9.19
N ASP A 8 4.94 2.22 -9.00
CA ASP A 8 5.54 3.16 -8.06
C ASP A 8 5.13 2.75 -6.63
N LYS A 9 6.13 2.41 -5.82
CA LYS A 9 5.92 2.02 -4.42
C LYS A 9 5.30 3.14 -3.60
N ASN A 10 5.69 4.39 -3.84
CA ASN A 10 5.14 5.55 -3.13
C ASN A 10 3.67 5.78 -3.50
N GLU A 11 3.34 5.64 -4.78
CA GLU A 11 1.95 5.72 -5.23
C GLU A 11 1.09 4.62 -4.59
N ALA A 12 1.60 3.37 -4.54
CA ALA A 12 0.91 2.27 -3.89
C ALA A 12 0.69 2.52 -2.39
N VAL A 13 1.70 3.03 -1.68
CA VAL A 13 1.60 3.39 -0.26
C VAL A 13 0.56 4.49 -0.03
N ASN A 14 0.53 5.52 -0.88
CA ASN A 14 -0.46 6.60 -0.80
C ASN A 14 -1.90 6.08 -1.01
N LYS A 15 -2.10 5.17 -1.97
CA LYS A 15 -3.40 4.53 -2.20
C LYS A 15 -3.81 3.64 -1.03
N ALA A 16 -2.88 2.86 -0.48
CA ALA A 16 -3.13 2.06 0.72
C ALA A 16 -3.54 2.93 1.92
N LEU A 17 -2.85 4.05 2.13
CA LEU A 17 -3.17 5.02 3.18
C LEU A 17 -4.58 5.58 3.03
N ALA A 18 -5.01 5.92 1.81
CA ALA A 18 -6.36 6.39 1.54
C ALA A 18 -7.43 5.35 1.91
N VAL A 19 -7.19 4.08 1.59
CA VAL A 19 -8.08 2.98 1.99
C VAL A 19 -8.13 2.83 3.50
N PHE A 20 -6.97 2.79 4.17
CA PHE A 20 -6.92 2.69 5.63
C PHE A 20 -7.60 3.86 6.34
N ARG A 21 -7.50 5.08 5.80
CA ARG A 21 -8.18 6.27 6.34
C ARG A 21 -9.69 6.21 6.15
N SER A 22 -10.16 5.68 5.02
CA SER A 22 -11.59 5.65 4.68
C SER A 22 -12.38 4.65 5.52
N GLN A 23 -11.87 3.42 5.68
CA GLN A 23 -12.62 2.34 6.37
C GLN A 23 -11.96 1.83 7.66
N GLY A 24 -10.72 2.24 7.96
CA GLY A 24 -9.98 1.80 9.15
C GLY A 24 -9.26 0.46 8.97
N TYR A 25 -8.14 0.28 9.68
CA TYR A 25 -7.24 -0.88 9.55
C TYR A 25 -7.93 -2.25 9.69
N LYS A 26 -8.88 -2.39 10.63
CA LYS A 26 -9.57 -3.67 10.87
C LYS A 26 -10.53 -4.04 9.74
N ALA A 27 -11.26 -3.07 9.18
CA ALA A 27 -12.21 -3.29 8.10
C ALA A 27 -11.55 -3.37 6.71
N THR A 28 -10.29 -2.97 6.59
CA THR A 28 -9.52 -3.14 5.34
C THR A 28 -9.07 -4.57 5.14
N SER A 29 -9.47 -5.16 4.01
CA SER A 29 -8.98 -6.47 3.56
C SER A 29 -7.76 -6.32 2.64
N LEU A 30 -7.00 -7.42 2.49
CA LEU A 30 -5.93 -7.46 1.48
C LEU A 30 -6.46 -7.31 0.06
N ALA A 31 -7.68 -7.77 -0.22
CA ALA A 31 -8.28 -7.63 -1.56
C ALA A 31 -8.56 -6.16 -1.90
N ASP A 32 -9.03 -5.38 -0.94
CA ASP A 32 -9.26 -3.94 -1.10
C ASP A 32 -7.95 -3.20 -1.40
N LEU A 33 -6.89 -3.56 -0.68
CA LEU A 33 -5.56 -2.98 -0.86
C LEU A 33 -4.98 -3.31 -2.23
N ILE A 34 -5.01 -4.58 -2.63
CA ILE A 34 -4.55 -5.05 -3.95
C ILE A 34 -5.30 -4.31 -5.06
N LYS A 35 -6.63 -4.21 -4.95
CA LYS A 35 -7.48 -3.53 -5.93
C LYS A 35 -7.16 -2.03 -6.00
N ALA A 36 -7.05 -1.36 -4.85
CA ALA A 36 -6.76 0.06 -4.79
C ALA A 36 -5.36 0.38 -5.33
N MET A 37 -4.35 -0.41 -4.95
CA MET A 37 -2.95 -0.21 -5.35
C MET A 37 -2.69 -0.64 -6.80
N GLY A 38 -3.59 -1.41 -7.42
CA GLY A 38 -3.39 -1.97 -8.77
C GLY A 38 -2.28 -3.01 -8.83
N LEU A 39 -2.00 -3.69 -7.70
CA LEU A 39 -0.95 -4.70 -7.61
C LEU A 39 -1.52 -6.11 -7.78
N SER A 40 -0.62 -7.06 -8.01
CA SER A 40 -0.93 -8.48 -7.79
C SER A 40 -0.77 -8.82 -6.31
N ARG A 41 -1.40 -9.92 -5.86
CA ARG A 41 -1.21 -10.45 -4.50
C ARG A 41 0.27 -10.76 -4.22
N SER A 42 0.96 -11.40 -5.16
CA SER A 42 2.39 -11.74 -5.02
C SER A 42 3.26 -10.50 -4.86
N SER A 43 3.06 -9.48 -5.69
CA SER A 43 3.83 -8.23 -5.60
C SER A 43 3.60 -7.50 -4.28
N LEU A 44 2.38 -7.55 -3.73
CA LEU A 44 2.10 -6.98 -2.40
C LEU A 44 2.91 -7.70 -1.33
N TYR A 45 2.88 -9.04 -1.30
CA TYR A 45 3.62 -9.83 -0.33
C TYR A 45 5.15 -9.66 -0.47
N GLU A 46 5.67 -9.66 -1.69
CA GLU A 46 7.10 -9.45 -1.96
C GLU A 46 7.58 -8.05 -1.55
N THR A 47 6.74 -7.03 -1.70
CA THR A 47 7.14 -5.63 -1.47
C THR A 47 6.89 -5.16 -0.06
N PHE A 48 5.79 -5.61 0.55
CA PHE A 48 5.28 -5.10 1.82
C PHE A 48 5.16 -6.18 2.89
N GLY A 49 5.27 -7.47 2.58
CA GLY A 49 5.23 -8.54 3.57
C GLY A 49 3.82 -8.84 4.10
N SER A 50 3.19 -7.93 4.83
CA SER A 50 1.86 -8.15 5.40
C SER A 50 0.99 -6.91 5.39
N LYS A 51 -0.31 -7.07 5.71
CA LYS A 51 -1.21 -5.92 5.92
C LYS A 51 -0.69 -5.00 7.03
N HIS A 52 -0.10 -5.58 8.07
CA HIS A 52 0.43 -4.83 9.20
C HIS A 52 1.67 -4.02 8.79
N ASP A 53 2.60 -4.65 8.08
CA ASP A 53 3.82 -3.99 7.59
C ASP A 53 3.51 -2.90 6.57
N LEU A 54 2.53 -3.13 5.68
CA LEU A 54 2.02 -2.10 4.78
C LEU A 54 1.43 -0.93 5.56
N PHE A 55 0.66 -1.19 6.61
CA PHE A 55 0.10 -0.14 7.46
C PHE A 55 1.19 0.67 8.15
N LEU A 56 2.20 0.03 8.75
CA LEU A 56 3.35 0.72 9.33
C LEU A 56 4.12 1.54 8.28
N THR A 57 4.28 1.01 7.08
CA THR A 57 4.90 1.71 5.95
C THR A 57 4.11 2.97 5.57
N THR A 58 2.77 2.89 5.57
CA THR A 58 1.91 4.04 5.28
C THR A 58 2.01 5.13 6.35
N LEU A 59 2.17 4.75 7.62
CA LEU A 59 2.39 5.68 8.72
C LEU A 59 3.78 6.33 8.64
N ALA A 60 4.83 5.55 8.36
CA ALA A 60 6.19 6.06 8.20
C ALA A 60 6.32 7.01 6.99
N SER A 61 5.56 6.76 5.91
CA SER A 61 5.52 7.65 4.74
C SER A 61 4.83 8.99 5.05
N PHE A 62 3.86 9.00 5.96
CA PHE A 62 3.15 10.22 6.35
C PHE A 62 4.06 11.18 7.14
N ASP A 63 4.92 10.65 8.00
CA ASP A 63 5.89 11.43 8.79
C ASP A 63 6.82 12.27 7.91
N LYS A 64 7.23 11.74 6.75
CA LYS A 64 8.05 12.47 5.77
C LYS A 64 7.32 13.59 5.03
N THR A 65 5.98 13.57 5.00
CA THR A 65 5.18 14.62 4.35
C THR A 65 4.98 15.84 5.26
N LEU A 66 5.27 15.70 6.56
CA LEU A 66 5.18 16.75 7.59
C LEU A 66 6.51 17.44 7.89
N ALA A 67 7.59 17.06 7.21
CA ALA A 67 8.85 17.82 7.27
C ALA A 67 8.68 19.12 6.47
N PHE A 68 8.32 20.19 7.17
CA PHE A 68 8.30 21.58 6.68
C PHE A 68 9.71 22.13 6.54
#